data_AF-A0A512BXI8-F1
#
_entry.id   AF-A0A512BXI8-F1
#
_cell.length_a   1.000
_cell.length_b   1.000
_cell.length_c   1.000
_cell.angle_alpha   90.00
_cell.angle_beta   90.00
_cell.angle_gamma   90.00
#
_symmetry.space_group_name_H-M   'P 1'
#
loop_
_entity.id
_entity.type
_entity.pdbx_description
1 polymer ?
#
loop_
_entity_poly.entity_id
_entity_poly.type
_entity_poly.pdbx_seq_one_letter_code
_entity_poly.pdbx_strand_id
1 'polypeptide(L)'
;MVTALEVTEARRRLINASNSGQWRTVLSVATEAPNLLTCANVDVLWRVAEAYAKTDQINRTRDAYVYLLTNCADPAERLGTLQKALELLPEQQVADLLRFERKTGDKPDDFSSIRDEVARRRVQRASTDPKQTVSADDLAVVERLAENRTEAGNALLLGWYN
;
A
#
# COMPACT_ATOMS: atom_id res chain seq x y z
N MET A 1 -19.75 9.96 -27.04
CA MET A 1 -20.05 9.29 -25.76
C MET A 1 -19.24 8.01 -25.74
N VAL A 2 -18.48 7.75 -24.68
CA VAL A 2 -17.74 6.49 -24.53
C VAL A 2 -18.73 5.38 -24.20
N THR A 3 -18.68 4.26 -24.91
CA THR A 3 -19.59 3.12 -24.71
C THR A 3 -19.11 2.21 -23.59
N ALA A 4 -20.02 1.44 -22.97
CA ALA A 4 -19.64 0.44 -21.95
C ALA A 4 -18.61 -0.60 -22.46
N LEU A 5 -18.64 -0.87 -23.76
CA LEU A 5 -17.68 -1.74 -24.44
C LEU A 5 -16.27 -1.13 -24.42
N GLU A 6 -16.14 0.15 -24.82
CA GLU A 6 -14.84 0.86 -24.82
C GLU A 6 -14.21 0.92 -23.43
N VAL A 7 -15.02 1.08 -22.37
CA VAL A 7 -14.54 1.04 -20.98
C VAL A 7 -13.95 -0.33 -20.63
N THR A 8 -14.66 -1.39 -21.00
CA THR A 8 -14.24 -2.78 -20.69
C THR A 8 -12.97 -3.15 -21.47
N GLU A 9 -12.87 -2.73 -22.72
CA GLU A 9 -11.67 -2.92 -23.54
C GLU A 9 -10.49 -2.15 -22.97
N ALA A 10 -10.66 -0.87 -22.63
CA ALA A 10 -9.60 -0.07 -22.02
C ALA A 10 -9.12 -0.69 -20.70
N ARG A 11 -10.03 -1.16 -19.85
CA ARG A 11 -9.70 -1.87 -18.61
C ARG A 11 -8.85 -3.11 -18.88
N ARG A 12 -9.26 -3.95 -19.84
CA ARG A 12 -8.52 -5.17 -20.21
C ARG A 12 -7.12 -4.83 -20.73
N ARG A 13 -6.98 -3.82 -21.59
CA ARG A 13 -5.68 -3.36 -22.10
C ARG A 13 -4.76 -2.91 -20.95
N LEU A 14 -5.29 -2.12 -20.01
CA LEU A 14 -4.52 -1.63 -18.87
C LEU A 14 -4.03 -2.78 -17.97
N ILE A 15 -4.92 -3.72 -17.65
CA ILE A 15 -4.58 -4.90 -16.84
C ILE A 15 -3.51 -5.75 -17.53
N ASN A 16 -3.66 -6.00 -18.84
CA ASN A 16 -2.67 -6.76 -19.60
C ASN A 16 -1.31 -6.04 -19.63
N ALA A 17 -1.29 -4.73 -19.88
CA ALA A 17 -0.07 -3.93 -19.88
C ALA A 17 0.63 -3.99 -18.52
N SER A 18 -0.12 -3.86 -17.42
CA SER A 18 0.43 -3.95 -16.06
C SER A 18 0.95 -5.37 -15.74
N ASN A 19 0.21 -6.43 -16.10
CA ASN A 19 0.68 -7.81 -15.93
C ASN A 19 1.97 -8.11 -16.71
N SER A 20 2.18 -7.44 -17.85
CA SER A 20 3.41 -7.56 -18.66
C SER A 20 4.50 -6.54 -18.29
N GLY A 21 4.32 -5.74 -17.23
CA GLY A 21 5.30 -4.74 -16.79
C GLY A 21 5.46 -3.53 -17.73
N GLN A 22 4.51 -3.30 -18.63
CA GLN A 22 4.53 -2.18 -19.58
C GLN A 22 4.01 -0.90 -18.92
N TRP A 23 4.74 -0.37 -17.94
CA TRP A 23 4.29 0.72 -17.08
C TRP A 23 3.92 2.01 -17.83
N ARG A 24 4.68 2.37 -18.87
CA ARG A 24 4.34 3.52 -19.73
C ARG A 24 3.00 3.31 -20.45
N THR A 25 2.72 2.10 -20.91
CA THR A 25 1.45 1.75 -21.55
C THR A 25 0.28 1.83 -20.55
N VAL A 26 0.47 1.38 -19.30
CA VAL A 26 -0.53 1.54 -18.23
C VAL A 26 -0.93 3.01 -18.07
N LEU A 27 0.06 3.90 -17.99
CA LEU A 27 -0.18 5.34 -17.84
C LEU A 27 -0.83 5.98 -19.07
N SER A 28 -0.46 5.56 -20.29
CA SER A 28 -1.11 6.01 -21.53
C SER A 28 -2.59 5.63 -21.54
N VAL A 29 -2.90 4.35 -21.29
CA VAL A 29 -4.28 3.86 -21.29
C VAL A 29 -5.11 4.53 -20.19
N ALA A 30 -4.54 4.76 -19.01
CA ALA A 30 -5.23 5.49 -17.93
C ALA A 30 -5.53 6.94 -18.32
N THR A 31 -4.65 7.59 -19.08
CA THR A 31 -4.84 8.96 -19.58
C THR A 31 -5.90 9.03 -20.68
N GLU A 32 -5.94 8.03 -21.56
CA GLU A 32 -6.94 7.90 -22.62
C GLU A 32 -8.35 7.55 -22.08
N ALA A 33 -8.41 6.84 -20.95
CA ALA A 33 -9.66 6.36 -20.34
C ALA A 33 -9.77 6.76 -18.85
N PRO A 34 -9.86 8.06 -18.53
CA PRO A 34 -9.90 8.55 -17.14
C PRO A 34 -11.15 8.09 -16.37
N ASN A 35 -12.21 7.70 -17.07
CA ASN A 35 -13.43 7.11 -16.51
C ASN A 35 -13.19 5.74 -15.84
N LEU A 36 -12.04 5.11 -16.07
CA LEU A 36 -11.59 3.93 -15.32
C LEU A 36 -11.09 4.28 -13.92
N LEU A 37 -10.71 5.53 -13.66
CA LEU A 37 -10.05 5.95 -12.41
C LEU A 37 -11.10 6.29 -11.34
N THR A 38 -11.90 5.29 -10.96
CA THR A 38 -13.00 5.42 -10.01
C THR A 38 -12.97 4.30 -8.98
N CYS A 39 -13.69 4.46 -7.87
CA CYS A 39 -13.79 3.43 -6.83
C CYS A 39 -14.51 2.15 -7.31
N ALA A 40 -15.17 2.14 -8.47
CA ALA A 40 -15.67 0.91 -9.08
C ALA A 40 -14.54 0.03 -9.68
N ASN A 41 -13.33 0.59 -9.81
CA ASN A 41 -12.18 -0.05 -10.44
C ASN A 41 -10.90 0.15 -9.59
N VAL A 42 -10.96 -0.13 -8.29
CA VAL A 42 -9.80 0.04 -7.39
C VAL A 42 -8.55 -0.70 -7.86
N ASP A 43 -8.67 -1.90 -8.43
CA ASP A 43 -7.53 -2.61 -9.04
C ASP A 43 -6.82 -1.78 -10.13
N VAL A 44 -7.58 -1.04 -10.95
CA VAL A 44 -7.00 -0.16 -11.97
C VAL A 44 -6.23 0.99 -11.32
N LEU A 45 -6.79 1.60 -10.27
CA LEU A 45 -6.12 2.67 -9.52
C LEU A 45 -4.80 2.17 -8.90
N TRP A 46 -4.79 0.96 -8.33
CA TRP A 46 -3.58 0.34 -7.81
C TRP A 46 -2.52 0.10 -8.88
N ARG A 47 -2.91 -0.40 -10.06
CA ARG A 47 -1.98 -0.62 -11.18
C ARG A 47 -1.40 0.68 -11.72
N VAL A 48 -2.19 1.76 -11.74
CA VAL A 48 -1.73 3.09 -12.12
C VAL A 48 -0.75 3.64 -11.08
N ALA A 49 -1.04 3.49 -9.78
CA ALA A 49 -0.12 3.88 -8.71
C ALA A 49 1.21 3.11 -8.79
N GLU A 50 1.16 1.80 -9.07
CA GLU A 50 2.35 0.99 -9.31
C GLU A 50 3.12 1.46 -10.55
N ALA A 51 2.44 1.73 -11.67
CA ALA A 51 3.08 2.23 -12.87
C ALA A 51 3.78 3.59 -12.64
N TYR A 52 3.21 4.48 -11.82
CA TYR A 52 3.90 5.68 -11.38
C TYR A 52 5.17 5.35 -10.59
N ALA A 53 5.12 4.41 -9.63
CA ALA A 53 6.27 4.05 -8.81
C ALA A 53 7.40 3.44 -9.65
N LYS A 54 7.03 2.52 -10.56
CA LYS A 54 7.97 1.85 -11.48
C LYS A 54 8.51 2.76 -12.59
N THR A 55 8.02 3.99 -12.69
CA THR A 55 8.53 5.03 -13.58
C THR A 55 9.07 6.24 -12.80
N ASP A 56 9.50 6.01 -11.56
CA ASP A 56 10.15 6.99 -10.68
C ASP A 56 9.29 8.21 -10.32
N GLN A 57 7.96 8.09 -10.41
CA GLN A 57 6.99 9.14 -10.07
C GLN A 57 6.36 8.90 -8.69
N ILE A 58 7.19 8.74 -7.66
CA ILE A 58 6.76 8.38 -6.29
C ILE A 58 5.69 9.33 -5.73
N ASN A 59 5.79 10.64 -6.00
CA ASN A 59 4.77 11.59 -5.55
C ASN A 59 3.40 11.31 -6.20
N ARG A 60 3.37 10.93 -7.48
CA ARG A 60 2.13 10.55 -8.18
C ARG A 60 1.56 9.23 -7.65
N THR A 61 2.42 8.29 -7.25
CA THR A 61 2.00 7.07 -6.53
C THR A 61 1.29 7.44 -5.22
N ARG A 62 1.89 8.32 -4.41
CA ARG A 62 1.26 8.82 -3.17
C ARG A 62 -0.07 9.49 -3.45
N ASP A 63 -0.16 10.36 -4.44
CA ASP A 63 -1.40 11.08 -4.79
C ASP A 63 -2.53 10.11 -5.18
N ALA A 64 -2.22 9.04 -5.92
CA ALA A 64 -3.19 8.00 -6.27
C ALA A 64 -3.72 7.26 -5.03
N TYR A 65 -2.85 6.95 -4.05
CA TYR A 65 -3.27 6.34 -2.79
C TYR A 65 -4.04 7.29 -1.89
N VAL A 66 -3.67 8.58 -1.86
CA VAL A 66 -4.48 9.62 -1.18
C VAL A 66 -5.88 9.70 -1.79
N TYR A 67 -6.00 9.65 -3.12
CA TYR A 67 -7.31 9.63 -3.78
C TYR A 67 -8.15 8.43 -3.35
N LEU A 68 -7.58 7.21 -3.35
CA LEU A 68 -8.26 6.00 -2.88
C LEU A 68 -8.73 6.12 -1.42
N LEU A 69 -7.83 6.55 -0.52
CA LEU A 69 -8.11 6.72 0.91
C LEU A 69 -9.01 7.92 1.23
N THR A 70 -9.26 8.81 0.28
CA THR A 70 -10.21 9.93 0.45
C THR A 70 -11.59 9.56 -0.07
N ASN A 71 -11.67 8.90 -1.22
CA ASN A 71 -12.92 8.79 -1.98
C ASN A 71 -13.57 7.40 -1.91
N CYS A 72 -12.79 6.34 -1.69
CA CYS A 72 -13.33 4.98 -1.67
C CYS A 72 -13.70 4.57 -0.24
N ALA A 73 -14.87 3.94 -0.11
CA ALA A 73 -15.53 3.72 1.17
C ALA A 73 -15.28 2.33 1.77
N ASP A 74 -14.91 1.34 0.96
CA ASP A 74 -14.71 -0.04 1.40
C ASP A 74 -13.45 -0.15 2.28
N PRO A 75 -13.58 -0.57 3.56
CA PRO A 75 -12.43 -0.69 4.45
C PRO A 75 -11.35 -1.67 3.96
N ALA A 76 -11.72 -2.75 3.26
CA ALA A 76 -10.78 -3.73 2.74
C ALA A 76 -9.96 -3.15 1.57
N GLU A 77 -10.59 -2.39 0.67
CA GLU A 77 -9.90 -1.68 -0.41
C GLU A 77 -8.95 -0.61 0.14
N ARG A 78 -9.36 0.08 1.21
CA ARG A 78 -8.54 1.08 1.89
C ARG A 78 -7.34 0.46 2.59
N LEU A 79 -7.52 -0.67 3.28
CA LEU A 79 -6.42 -1.43 3.88
C LEU A 79 -5.47 -1.96 2.80
N GLY A 80 -6.00 -2.56 1.71
CA GLY A 80 -5.21 -3.04 0.58
C GLY A 80 -4.38 -1.95 -0.10
N THR A 81 -4.91 -0.71 -0.11
CA THR A 81 -4.17 0.46 -0.60
C THR A 81 -2.92 0.73 0.24
N LEU A 82 -3.01 0.63 1.56
CA LEU A 82 -1.85 0.79 2.44
C LEU A 82 -0.86 -0.37 2.35
N GLN A 83 -1.34 -1.60 2.17
CA GLN A 83 -0.48 -2.76 1.93
C GLN A 83 0.37 -2.55 0.68
N LYS A 84 -0.22 -2.06 -0.41
CA LYS A 84 0.53 -1.70 -1.62
C LYS A 84 1.43 -0.49 -1.44
N ALA A 85 1.05 0.47 -0.60
CA ALA A 85 1.91 1.59 -0.26
C ALA A 85 3.18 1.14 0.47
N LEU A 86 3.10 0.14 1.36
CA LEU A 86 4.28 -0.43 2.04
C LEU A 86 5.30 -1.05 1.07
N GLU A 87 4.86 -1.50 -0.11
CA GLU A 87 5.75 -2.09 -1.13
C GLU A 87 6.44 -1.04 -2.00
N LEU A 88 5.81 0.14 -2.16
CA LEU A 88 6.20 1.11 -3.21
C LEU A 88 6.63 2.47 -2.68
N LEU A 89 6.21 2.86 -1.48
CA LEU A 89 6.47 4.19 -0.93
C LEU A 89 7.51 4.15 0.19
N PRO A 90 8.31 5.24 0.34
CA PRO A 90 9.12 5.44 1.54
C PRO A 90 8.25 5.42 2.80
N GLU A 91 8.80 4.93 3.90
CA GLU A 91 8.08 4.78 5.18
C GLU A 91 7.42 6.09 5.65
N GLN A 92 8.08 7.24 5.47
CA GLN A 92 7.53 8.55 5.84
C GLN A 92 6.23 8.86 5.07
N GLN A 93 6.13 8.46 3.81
CA GLN A 93 4.91 8.66 3.02
C GLN A 93 3.81 7.67 3.41
N VAL A 94 4.15 6.44 3.79
CA VAL A 94 3.18 5.49 4.35
C VAL A 94 2.62 6.02 5.69
N ALA A 95 3.47 6.61 6.53
CA ALA A 95 3.06 7.24 7.78
C ALA A 95 2.06 8.39 7.57
N ASP A 96 2.21 9.17 6.51
CA ASP A 96 1.22 10.18 6.14
C ASP A 96 -0.12 9.56 5.72
N LEU A 97 -0.11 8.45 4.97
CA LEU A 97 -1.33 7.77 4.52
C LEU A 97 -2.11 7.13 5.68
N LEU A 98 -1.42 6.70 6.76
CA LEU A 98 -2.07 6.20 7.97
C LEU A 98 -2.99 7.23 8.67
N ARG A 99 -2.83 8.53 8.37
CA ARG A 99 -3.69 9.59 8.91
C ARG A 99 -5.09 9.60 8.30
N PHE A 100 -5.31 8.89 7.20
CA PHE A 100 -6.61 8.76 6.55
C PHE A 100 -7.51 7.69 7.19
N GLU A 101 -7.04 7.01 8.24
CA GLU A 101 -7.84 6.02 8.98
C GLU A 101 -9.12 6.65 9.54
N ARG A 102 -10.27 6.08 9.19
CA ARG A 102 -11.56 6.46 9.79
C ARG A 102 -11.80 5.61 11.02
N LYS A 103 -11.64 6.21 12.20
CA LYS A 103 -11.85 5.52 13.49
C LYS A 103 -13.30 5.39 13.93
N THR A 104 -14.22 6.05 13.22
CA THR A 104 -15.65 6.14 13.56
C THR A 104 -16.52 6.04 12.32
N GLY A 105 -17.79 5.65 12.50
CA GLY A 105 -18.79 5.52 11.42
C GLY A 105 -19.25 4.07 11.25
N ASP A 106 -20.13 3.82 10.28
CA ASP A 106 -20.75 2.51 10.05
C ASP A 106 -19.75 1.42 9.64
N LYS A 107 -18.65 1.83 9.01
CA LYS A 107 -17.56 0.96 8.54
C LYS A 107 -16.23 1.62 8.87
N PRO A 108 -15.78 1.56 10.14
CA PRO A 108 -14.47 2.08 10.51
C PRO A 108 -13.38 1.28 9.81
N ASP A 109 -12.25 1.95 9.57
CA ASP A 109 -11.05 1.31 9.06
C ASP A 109 -10.26 0.67 10.23
N ASP A 110 -9.43 -0.33 9.92
CA ASP A 110 -8.44 -0.87 10.84
C ASP A 110 -7.08 -0.96 10.14
N PHE A 111 -6.20 0.00 10.43
CA PHE A 111 -4.84 0.02 9.89
C PHE A 111 -3.79 -0.44 10.92
N SER A 112 -4.19 -1.15 11.98
CA SER A 112 -3.28 -1.70 12.99
C SER A 112 -2.21 -2.59 12.36
N SER A 113 -2.60 -3.52 11.48
CA SER A 113 -1.68 -4.41 10.77
C SER A 113 -0.59 -3.69 9.97
N ILE A 114 -0.89 -2.50 9.42
CA ILE A 114 0.08 -1.68 8.69
C ILE A 114 1.09 -1.05 9.66
N ARG A 115 0.64 -0.60 10.84
CA ARG A 115 1.52 -0.05 11.87
C ARG A 115 2.43 -1.13 12.46
N ASP A 116 1.87 -2.32 12.70
CA ASP A 116 2.60 -3.49 13.15
C ASP A 116 3.69 -3.90 12.14
N GLU A 117 3.38 -3.89 10.84
CA GLU A 117 4.36 -4.13 9.78
C GLU A 117 5.49 -3.10 9.75
N VAL A 118 5.17 -1.81 9.91
CA VAL A 118 6.17 -0.74 9.95
C VAL A 118 7.11 -0.92 11.14
N ALA A 119 6.57 -1.22 12.33
CA ALA A 119 7.37 -1.51 13.52
C ALA A 119 8.29 -2.72 13.27
N ARG A 120 7.75 -3.83 12.74
CA ARG A 120 8.54 -5.02 12.41
C ARG A 120 9.70 -4.70 11.47
N ARG A 121 9.47 -3.91 10.42
CA ARG A 121 10.52 -3.50 9.47
C ARG A 121 11.60 -2.64 10.12
N ARG A 122 11.24 -1.78 11.08
CA ARG A 122 12.23 -0.98 11.85
C ARG A 122 13.13 -1.89 12.68
N VAL A 123 12.53 -2.82 13.43
CA VAL A 123 13.29 -3.79 14.24
C VAL A 123 14.20 -4.64 13.36
N GLN A 124 13.69 -5.14 12.23
CA GLN A 124 14.49 -5.92 11.29
C GLN A 124 15.68 -5.13 10.70
N ARG A 125 15.49 -3.85 10.34
CA ARG A 125 16.60 -3.03 9.84
C ARG A 125 17.68 -2.85 10.90
N ALA A 126 17.27 -2.54 12.12
CA ALA A 126 18.20 -2.33 13.22
C ALA A 126 18.87 -3.64 13.69
N SER A 127 18.24 -4.80 13.53
CA SER A 127 18.91 -6.09 13.80
C SER A 127 20.04 -6.39 12.81
N THR A 128 20.04 -5.73 11.64
CA THR A 128 21.09 -5.87 10.62
C THR A 128 22.07 -4.70 10.57
N ASP A 129 21.81 -3.61 11.32
CA ASP A 129 22.65 -2.41 11.39
C ASP A 129 22.85 -1.99 12.85
N PRO A 130 24.01 -2.29 13.47
CA PRO A 130 24.28 -2.01 14.89
C PRO A 130 24.34 -0.52 15.23
N LYS A 131 24.28 0.38 14.24
CA LYS A 131 24.20 1.84 14.45
C LYS A 131 22.76 2.34 14.59
N GLN A 132 21.77 1.54 14.24
CA GLN A 132 20.37 1.91 14.35
C GLN A 132 19.82 1.51 15.72
N THR A 133 19.11 2.45 16.34
CA THR A 133 18.41 2.21 17.61
C THR A 133 16.93 2.03 17.32
N VAL A 134 16.30 1.09 18.02
CA VAL A 134 14.86 0.81 17.92
C VAL A 134 14.18 1.47 19.11
N SER A 135 12.98 2.03 18.89
CA SER A 135 12.18 2.55 19.99
C SER A 135 11.66 1.41 20.88
N ALA A 136 11.47 1.66 22.18
CA ALA A 136 10.87 0.69 23.07
C ALA A 136 9.45 0.27 22.61
N ASP A 137 8.71 1.20 22.00
CA ASP A 137 7.38 0.94 21.46
C ASP A 137 7.42 -0.03 20.26
N ASP A 138 8.35 0.16 19.31
CA ASP A 138 8.49 -0.75 18.16
C ASP A 138 8.94 -2.16 18.63
N LEU A 139 9.81 -2.26 19.65
CA LEU A 139 10.20 -3.54 20.26
C LEU A 139 8.99 -4.24 20.90
N ALA A 140 8.22 -3.53 21.73
CA ALA A 140 7.04 -4.08 22.39
C ALA A 140 5.97 -4.56 21.38
N VAL A 141 5.84 -3.88 20.23
CA VAL A 141 5.00 -4.33 19.12
C VAL A 141 5.48 -5.69 18.60
N VAL A 142 6.77 -5.84 18.30
CA VAL A 142 7.32 -7.09 17.75
C VAL A 142 7.28 -8.23 18.77
N GLU A 143 7.51 -7.95 20.05
CA GLU A 143 7.34 -8.91 21.15
C GLU A 143 5.91 -9.48 21.18
N ARG A 144 4.91 -8.59 21.22
CA ARG A 144 3.49 -8.96 21.14
C ARG A 144 3.15 -9.77 19.88
N LEU A 145 3.75 -9.42 18.73
CA LEU A 145 3.54 -10.17 17.48
C LEU A 145 4.16 -11.58 17.52
N ALA A 146 5.29 -11.74 18.20
CA ALA A 146 5.96 -13.04 18.36
C ALA A 146 5.20 -13.97 19.32
N GLU A 147 4.60 -13.42 20.38
CA GLU A 147 3.79 -14.17 21.34
C GLU A 147 2.54 -14.82 20.72
N ASN A 148 2.01 -14.24 19.64
CA ASN A 148 0.82 -14.73 18.94
C ASN A 148 1.08 -15.92 17.97
N ARG A 149 2.30 -16.49 17.96
CA ARG A 149 2.71 -17.79 17.36
C ARG A 149 2.09 -18.22 16.00
N THR A 150 1.88 -17.31 15.06
CA THR A 150 1.59 -17.68 13.66
C THR A 150 2.68 -17.31 12.65
N GLU A 151 3.75 -16.62 13.07
CA GLU A 151 4.86 -16.24 12.17
C GLU A 151 6.22 -16.58 12.81
N ALA A 152 6.82 -17.71 12.40
CA ALA A 152 8.14 -18.16 12.86
C ALA A 152 9.26 -17.12 12.67
N GLY A 153 9.09 -16.15 11.76
CA GLY A 153 10.06 -15.06 11.52
C GLY A 153 10.20 -14.07 12.68
N ASN A 154 9.15 -13.84 13.47
CA ASN A 154 9.18 -12.83 14.54
C ASN A 154 9.99 -13.29 15.76
N ALA A 155 9.99 -14.59 16.06
CA ALA A 155 10.81 -15.16 17.12
C ALA A 155 12.32 -15.08 16.82
N LEU A 156 12.71 -15.16 15.54
CA LEU A 156 14.10 -14.99 15.10
C LEU A 156 14.59 -13.55 15.26
N LEU A 157 13.73 -12.55 15.03
CA LEU A 157 14.09 -11.13 15.16
C LEU A 157 14.41 -10.73 16.61
N LEU A 158 13.69 -11.29 17.58
CA LEU A 158 13.91 -11.02 19.02
C LEU A 158 15.18 -11.70 19.57
N GLY A 159 15.64 -12.76 18.93
CA GLY A 159 16.86 -13.47 19.32
C GLY A 159 18.17 -12.69 19.10
N TRP A 160 18.12 -11.57 18.37
CA TRP A 160 19.28 -10.70 18.13
C TRP A 160 19.37 -9.51 19.10
N TYR A 161 18.33 -9.26 19.89
CA TYR A 161 18.25 -8.14 20.83
C TYR A 161 18.37 -8.56 22.30
N ASN A 162 18.42 -9.87 22.58
CA ASN A 162 18.70 -10.44 23.90
C ASN A 162 20.12 -11.01 23.96
#